data_AF-A0A5P3VE63-F1
#
_entry.id   AF-A0A5P3VE63-F1
#
_cell.length_a   1.000
_cell.length_b   1.000
_cell.length_c   1.000
_cell.angle_alpha   90.00
_cell.angle_beta   90.00
_cell.angle_gamma   90.00
#
_symmetry.space_group_name_H-M   'P 1'
#
loop_
_entity.id
_entity.type
_entity.pdbx_description
1 polymer ?
#
loop_
_entity_poly.entity_id
_entity_poly.type
_entity_poly.pdbx_seq_one_letter_code
_entity_poly.pdbx_strand_id
1 'polypeptide(L)'
;MAEDTIQRKRRPGRSPATSRPLEGALVATPEVDDARQHPIAASDAFRQWWDYSVDFAQRWILYVDILRQRANNMLAHEEAGLPPLLHFDYEMLLDARTFERPANYALLRITRCGTDHLEERVKAGATPVIVIDPRAGHGPGIGGFKRDSEVGMALSEGHPVYFVIFFPIPCPGQTLGDVLNALRILVQEVASRHDGQAPVLYGNCQAGWEVMLLAAHCCEHVSGFSVLNGSPLSYWSGESGVNPMRLLGGFSGGVWLANLLADLGNGRFDGAWLVQNFQLLKPESALWEKFYAVFANPEHEAERFLEFERWWNGFYFLSREELVATVQDLFVGNKLESGEVHVDCDCTVDLRRICKPVVIFASYGDNITPPHQALGWIPVVYASTDDLVAAGQRIVYLTNPHVGHLGIFVSASVARHEHRAILQSLEAIEALPPGLYEMTLPGSTSELPDEKKIQVKFEPRRVEDIQFSYPRAEFERVRAVSEFNEKLYERLLSPYLRSTATTWGAEWQKWAHPMRWTCYAWSERFQPWLSLVAGIANDVRTTREEATADNMWRSFEQAVSMMMTDVIQVGRSARDSAVEAAFLWFYGQPWPYLPAQQDNPATSNARCCLEVARGFTEQ
;
A
#
# COMPACT_ATOMS: atom_id res chain seq x y z
N MET A 1 38.20 -8.01 6.25
CA MET A 1 38.43 -6.59 5.89
C MET A 1 38.03 -6.39 4.44
N ALA A 2 36.75 -6.13 4.24
CA ALA A 2 36.13 -5.61 3.02
C ALA A 2 34.72 -5.20 3.47
N GLU A 3 34.51 -3.90 3.66
CA GLU A 3 33.23 -3.28 4.00
C GLU A 3 32.42 -3.16 2.70
N ASP A 4 31.38 -3.97 2.55
CA ASP A 4 30.25 -3.69 1.65
C ASP A 4 29.03 -3.46 2.55
N THR A 5 29.06 -2.33 3.26
CA THR A 5 27.91 -1.82 4.02
C THR A 5 26.84 -1.41 3.01
N ILE A 6 25.57 -1.71 3.29
CA ILE A 6 24.43 -1.16 2.55
C ILE A 6 24.36 0.36 2.83
N GLN A 7 25.22 1.13 2.16
CA GLN A 7 25.18 2.59 2.15
C GLN A 7 24.63 3.06 0.81
N ARG A 8 23.61 3.92 0.93
CA ARG A 8 23.12 4.89 -0.05
C ARG A 8 24.23 5.29 -1.05
N LYS A 9 24.05 5.02 -2.35
CA LYS A 9 24.86 5.67 -3.41
C LYS A 9 24.71 7.19 -3.25
N ARG A 10 25.73 7.84 -2.69
CA ARG A 10 25.82 9.31 -2.58
C ARG A 10 25.72 9.92 -3.99
N ARG A 11 24.84 10.92 -4.14
CA ARG A 11 24.90 11.88 -5.26
C ARG A 11 26.28 12.55 -5.26
N PRO A 12 26.99 12.66 -6.39
CA PRO A 12 28.24 13.40 -6.43
C PRO A 12 27.93 14.91 -6.33
N GLY A 13 28.56 15.55 -5.35
CA GLY A 13 28.52 17.00 -5.16
C GLY A 13 29.22 17.72 -6.32
N ARG A 14 28.55 18.75 -6.84
CA ARG A 14 29.06 19.63 -7.88
C ARG A 14 30.01 20.66 -7.24
N SER A 15 31.25 20.74 -7.70
CA SER A 15 32.17 21.87 -7.50
C SER A 15 33.40 21.77 -8.42
N PRO A 16 34.08 22.89 -8.74
CA PRO A 16 34.05 23.50 -10.08
C PRO A 16 35.35 23.25 -10.86
N ALA A 17 35.23 22.98 -12.16
CA ALA A 17 36.39 22.74 -13.02
C ALA A 17 36.83 24.03 -13.74
N THR A 18 37.99 24.55 -13.32
CA THR A 18 38.83 25.50 -14.04
C THR A 18 39.50 24.85 -15.25
N SER A 19 39.77 25.72 -16.24
CA SER A 19 40.06 25.51 -17.65
C SER A 19 41.43 24.93 -18.06
N ARG A 20 41.47 24.52 -19.36
CA ARG A 20 42.52 24.72 -20.42
C ARG A 20 43.41 23.51 -20.81
N PRO A 21 43.96 23.46 -22.05
CA PRO A 21 43.27 23.27 -23.35
C PRO A 21 43.94 22.17 -24.22
N LEU A 22 43.27 21.65 -25.27
CA LEU A 22 43.93 20.94 -26.38
C LEU A 22 43.19 21.23 -27.70
N GLU A 23 43.98 21.60 -28.71
CA GLU A 23 43.60 22.11 -30.03
C GLU A 23 43.12 21.03 -31.02
N GLY A 24 42.15 21.40 -31.85
CA GLY A 24 42.31 21.33 -33.31
C GLY A 24 41.88 20.06 -34.07
N ALA A 25 40.62 20.00 -34.50
CA ALA A 25 40.25 19.55 -35.85
C ALA A 25 38.89 20.14 -36.24
N LEU A 26 38.89 20.91 -37.33
CA LEU A 26 37.76 21.64 -37.89
C LEU A 26 36.64 20.71 -38.36
N VAL A 27 35.44 20.91 -37.84
CA VAL A 27 34.17 20.53 -38.48
C VAL A 27 33.31 21.79 -38.50
N ALA A 28 32.75 22.09 -39.67
CA ALA A 28 32.09 23.34 -40.01
C ALA A 28 31.05 23.77 -38.96
N THR A 29 31.11 25.05 -38.61
CA THR A 29 30.07 25.76 -37.86
C THR A 29 28.75 25.66 -38.61
N PRO A 30 27.63 25.25 -37.98
CA PRO A 30 26.33 25.61 -38.50
C PRO A 30 26.28 27.14 -38.47
N GLU A 31 25.96 27.76 -39.60
CA GLU A 31 25.58 29.16 -39.65
C GLU A 31 24.50 29.38 -38.58
N VAL A 32 24.75 30.31 -37.68
CA VAL A 32 23.72 30.88 -36.83
C VAL A 32 22.80 31.62 -37.79
N ASP A 33 21.75 30.93 -38.23
CA ASP A 33 20.62 31.59 -38.85
C ASP A 33 20.03 32.47 -37.76
N ASP A 34 20.23 33.77 -37.91
CA ASP A 34 19.67 34.82 -37.07
C ASP A 34 18.16 34.81 -37.34
N ALA A 35 17.48 33.81 -36.77
CA ALA A 35 16.05 33.63 -36.83
C ALA A 35 15.45 34.83 -36.12
N ARG A 36 15.16 35.86 -36.91
CA ARG A 36 14.42 37.05 -36.54
C ARG A 36 13.25 36.60 -35.68
N GLN A 37 13.30 36.92 -34.39
CA GLN A 37 12.13 36.95 -33.53
C GLN A 37 11.19 38.00 -34.12
N HIS A 38 10.35 37.57 -35.06
CA HIS A 38 9.27 38.39 -35.57
C HIS A 38 8.36 38.69 -34.37
N PRO A 39 8.10 39.97 -34.03
CA PRO A 39 7.11 40.29 -33.02
C PRO A 39 5.79 39.66 -33.46
N ILE A 40 5.21 38.81 -32.60
CA ILE A 40 3.92 38.18 -32.84
C ILE A 40 2.94 39.30 -33.18
N ALA A 41 2.40 39.29 -34.41
CA ALA A 41 1.44 40.30 -34.80
C ALA A 41 0.26 40.25 -33.82
N ALA A 42 -0.29 41.40 -33.43
CA ALA A 42 -1.39 41.46 -32.47
C ALA A 42 -2.61 40.58 -32.90
N SER A 43 -2.78 40.37 -34.21
CA SER A 43 -3.77 39.45 -34.78
C SER A 43 -3.50 37.97 -34.46
N ASP A 44 -2.24 37.55 -34.44
CA ASP A 44 -1.84 36.17 -34.17
C ASP A 44 -1.94 35.86 -32.67
N ALA A 45 -1.62 36.85 -31.81
CA ALA A 45 -1.80 36.73 -30.37
C ALA A 45 -3.29 36.63 -29.98
N PHE A 46 -4.16 37.44 -30.60
CA PHE A 46 -5.61 37.37 -30.36
C PHE A 46 -6.21 36.04 -30.84
N ARG A 47 -5.79 35.54 -32.01
CA ARG A 47 -6.25 34.24 -32.51
C ARG A 47 -5.81 33.10 -31.61
N GLN A 48 -4.54 33.05 -31.21
CA GLN A 48 -4.06 32.03 -30.26
C GLN A 48 -4.81 32.11 -28.92
N TRP A 49 -5.12 33.32 -28.44
CA TRP A 49 -5.92 33.49 -27.22
C TRP A 49 -7.36 32.97 -27.39
N TRP A 50 -7.99 33.24 -28.53
CA TRP A 50 -9.33 32.76 -28.83
C TRP A 50 -9.37 31.23 -28.91
N ASP A 51 -8.48 30.63 -29.71
CA ASP A 51 -8.38 29.18 -29.89
C ASP A 51 -8.15 28.49 -28.52
N TYR A 52 -7.26 29.05 -27.69
CA TYR A 52 -7.05 28.60 -26.31
C TYR A 52 -8.30 28.74 -25.44
N SER A 53 -9.03 29.85 -25.54
CA SER A 53 -10.20 30.10 -24.69
C SER A 53 -11.35 29.15 -25.00
N VAL A 54 -11.56 28.83 -26.28
CA VAL A 54 -12.51 27.81 -26.73
C VAL A 54 -12.08 26.43 -26.20
N ASP A 55 -10.82 26.05 -26.44
CA ASP A 55 -10.23 24.80 -25.96
C ASP A 55 -10.36 24.63 -24.43
N PHE A 56 -10.00 25.66 -23.67
CA PHE A 56 -10.09 25.69 -22.22
C PHE A 56 -11.53 25.51 -21.72
N ALA A 57 -12.49 26.21 -22.32
CA ALA A 57 -13.90 26.10 -21.96
C ALA A 57 -14.43 24.69 -22.23
N GLN A 58 -14.08 24.10 -23.38
CA GLN A 58 -14.45 22.74 -23.73
C GLN A 58 -13.82 21.72 -22.76
N ARG A 59 -12.52 21.81 -22.47
CA ARG A 59 -11.84 20.96 -21.47
C ARG A 59 -12.44 21.09 -20.08
N TRP A 60 -12.83 22.29 -19.67
CA TRP A 60 -13.49 22.52 -18.39
C TRP A 60 -14.85 21.82 -18.30
N ILE A 61 -15.66 21.89 -19.34
CA ILE A 61 -16.96 21.19 -19.42
C ILE A 61 -16.74 19.68 -19.30
N LEU A 62 -15.79 19.13 -20.07
CA LEU A 62 -15.48 17.70 -20.04
C LEU A 62 -14.94 17.27 -18.67
N TYR A 63 -14.07 18.07 -18.06
CA TYR A 63 -13.54 17.83 -16.72
C TYR A 63 -14.65 17.78 -15.67
N VAL A 64 -15.58 18.74 -15.68
CA VAL A 64 -16.74 18.74 -14.77
C VAL A 64 -17.63 17.52 -15.02
N ASP A 65 -17.86 17.14 -16.27
CA ASP A 65 -18.61 15.92 -16.59
C ASP A 65 -17.90 14.65 -16.09
N ILE A 66 -16.57 14.58 -16.16
CA ILE A 66 -15.78 13.46 -15.60
C ILE A 66 -15.92 13.42 -14.07
N LEU A 67 -15.83 14.56 -13.37
CA LEU A 67 -16.07 14.59 -11.91
C LEU A 67 -17.49 14.15 -11.54
N ARG A 68 -18.47 14.51 -12.37
CA ARG A 68 -19.86 14.06 -12.24
C ARG A 68 -20.00 12.56 -12.43
N GLN A 69 -19.42 12.02 -13.50
CA GLN A 69 -19.38 10.58 -13.76
C GLN A 69 -18.72 9.83 -12.60
N ARG A 70 -17.60 10.34 -12.06
CA ARG A 70 -16.95 9.78 -10.87
C ARG A 70 -17.92 9.68 -9.69
N ALA A 71 -18.60 10.78 -9.37
CA ALA A 71 -19.54 10.82 -8.24
C ALA A 71 -20.71 9.84 -8.43
N ASN A 72 -21.28 9.82 -9.64
CA ASN A 72 -22.38 8.91 -9.98
C ASN A 72 -21.95 7.43 -9.98
N ASN A 73 -20.74 7.13 -10.49
CA ASN A 73 -20.16 5.78 -10.43
C ASN A 73 -19.98 5.32 -8.99
N MET A 74 -19.51 6.21 -8.10
CA MET A 74 -19.35 5.90 -6.68
C MET A 74 -20.68 5.69 -5.97
N LEU A 75 -21.70 6.50 -6.27
CA LEU A 75 -23.04 6.29 -5.71
C LEU A 75 -23.62 4.95 -6.16
N ALA A 76 -23.51 4.62 -7.44
CA ALA A 76 -23.95 3.32 -7.97
C ALA A 76 -23.17 2.16 -7.33
N HIS A 77 -21.87 2.36 -7.06
CA HIS A 77 -21.05 1.37 -6.39
C HIS A 77 -21.44 1.17 -4.92
N GLU A 78 -21.74 2.24 -4.17
CA GLU A 78 -22.30 2.15 -2.80
C GLU A 78 -23.67 1.46 -2.80
N GLU A 79 -24.55 1.78 -3.75
CA GLU A 79 -25.87 1.15 -3.88
C GLU A 79 -25.81 -0.35 -4.21
N ALA A 80 -24.80 -0.77 -4.98
CA ALA A 80 -24.50 -2.17 -5.23
C ALA A 80 -23.87 -2.90 -4.03
N GLY A 81 -23.65 -2.21 -2.91
CA GLY A 81 -23.05 -2.77 -1.70
C GLY A 81 -21.53 -2.83 -1.71
N LEU A 82 -20.88 -2.00 -2.54
CA LEU A 82 -19.42 -1.94 -2.73
C LEU A 82 -18.83 -3.33 -3.05
N PRO A 83 -19.20 -3.98 -4.16
CA PRO A 83 -18.60 -5.25 -4.55
C PRO A 83 -17.08 -5.11 -4.79
N PRO A 84 -16.27 -6.18 -4.65
CA PRO A 84 -14.84 -6.12 -4.91
C PRO A 84 -14.55 -5.73 -6.37
N LEU A 85 -13.51 -4.93 -6.58
CA LEU A 85 -13.14 -4.42 -7.90
C LEU A 85 -12.09 -5.31 -8.55
N LEU A 86 -12.49 -6.54 -8.89
CA LEU A 86 -11.65 -7.48 -9.62
C LEU A 86 -11.95 -7.40 -11.13
N HIS A 87 -10.90 -7.46 -11.95
CA HIS A 87 -11.02 -7.61 -13.41
C HIS A 87 -11.38 -9.05 -13.82
N PHE A 88 -11.42 -9.97 -12.86
CA PHE A 88 -11.64 -11.39 -13.06
C PHE A 88 -12.99 -11.81 -12.49
N ASP A 89 -13.60 -12.81 -13.13
CA ASP A 89 -14.76 -13.49 -12.59
C ASP A 89 -14.34 -14.44 -11.49
N TYR A 90 -15.25 -14.65 -10.54
CA TYR A 90 -14.97 -15.44 -9.35
C TYR A 90 -16.19 -16.17 -8.82
N GLU A 91 -15.91 -17.25 -8.09
CA GLU A 91 -16.87 -17.99 -7.26
C GLU A 91 -16.54 -17.74 -5.79
N MET A 92 -17.53 -17.36 -4.98
CA MET A 92 -17.35 -17.27 -3.53
C MET A 92 -17.44 -18.67 -2.91
N LEU A 93 -16.37 -19.11 -2.26
CA LEU A 93 -16.29 -20.45 -1.66
C LEU A 93 -16.70 -20.44 -0.20
N LEU A 94 -16.23 -19.46 0.57
CA LEU A 94 -16.49 -19.33 1.99
C LEU A 94 -16.77 -17.89 2.37
N ASP A 95 -17.72 -17.70 3.28
CA ASP A 95 -18.06 -16.42 3.90
C ASP A 95 -17.84 -16.51 5.41
N ALA A 96 -16.78 -15.86 5.90
CA ALA A 96 -16.37 -15.95 7.30
C ALA A 96 -17.33 -15.23 8.25
N ARG A 97 -18.31 -14.46 7.75
CA ARG A 97 -19.37 -13.88 8.59
C ARG A 97 -20.29 -14.95 9.16
N THR A 98 -20.27 -16.15 8.58
CA THR A 98 -21.08 -17.30 8.99
C THR A 98 -20.33 -18.28 9.89
N PHE A 99 -19.05 -18.02 10.19
CA PHE A 99 -18.25 -18.85 11.07
C PHE A 99 -18.65 -18.67 12.55
N GLU A 100 -18.23 -19.61 13.39
CA GLU A 100 -18.43 -19.54 14.85
C GLU A 100 -17.81 -18.27 15.45
N ARG A 101 -16.61 -17.89 14.96
CA ARG A 101 -15.97 -16.59 15.20
C ARG A 101 -16.09 -15.75 13.93
N PRO A 102 -17.11 -14.89 13.82
CA PRO A 102 -17.42 -14.21 12.58
C PRO A 102 -16.42 -13.11 12.27
N ALA A 103 -15.92 -13.09 11.05
CA ALA A 103 -15.13 -11.99 10.51
C ALA A 103 -15.66 -11.60 9.12
N ASN A 104 -15.54 -10.32 8.75
CA ASN A 104 -16.03 -9.81 7.48
C ASN A 104 -15.18 -10.20 6.27
N TYR A 105 -14.56 -11.38 6.27
CA TYR A 105 -13.70 -11.86 5.19
C TYR A 105 -14.41 -12.96 4.38
N ALA A 106 -14.03 -13.12 3.12
CA ALA A 106 -14.52 -14.22 2.29
C ALA A 106 -13.43 -14.70 1.34
N LEU A 107 -13.49 -15.99 1.00
CA LEU A 107 -12.59 -16.63 0.05
C LEU A 107 -13.27 -16.72 -1.31
N LEU A 108 -12.60 -16.19 -2.33
CA LEU A 108 -12.98 -16.29 -3.72
C LEU A 108 -12.04 -17.24 -4.46
N ARG A 109 -12.59 -18.03 -5.38
CA ARG A 109 -11.83 -18.73 -6.41
C ARG A 109 -11.92 -17.92 -7.70
N ILE A 110 -10.78 -17.60 -8.28
CA ILE A 110 -10.73 -16.88 -9.56
C ILE A 110 -10.92 -17.88 -10.71
N THR A 111 -11.79 -17.55 -11.67
CA THR A 111 -12.20 -18.49 -12.73
C THR A 111 -11.73 -18.02 -14.12
N ARG A 112 -12.22 -16.87 -14.60
CA ARG A 112 -11.92 -16.36 -15.95
C ARG A 112 -11.64 -14.86 -15.99
N CYS A 113 -11.01 -14.41 -17.07
CA CYS A 113 -10.75 -13.01 -17.37
C CYS A 113 -11.47 -12.65 -18.68
N GLY A 114 -12.69 -12.10 -18.60
CA GLY A 114 -13.53 -11.85 -19.77
C GLY A 114 -13.87 -13.16 -20.50
N THR A 115 -13.49 -13.30 -21.77
CA THR A 115 -13.66 -14.54 -22.55
C THR A 115 -12.53 -15.54 -22.38
N ASP A 116 -11.47 -15.20 -21.64
CA ASP A 116 -10.29 -16.04 -21.46
C ASP A 116 -10.43 -16.92 -20.20
N HIS A 117 -10.57 -18.23 -20.41
CA HIS A 117 -10.67 -19.23 -19.35
C HIS A 117 -9.28 -19.59 -18.78
N LEU A 118 -8.61 -18.63 -18.16
CA LEU A 118 -7.26 -18.81 -17.63
C LEU A 118 -7.16 -19.96 -16.62
N GLU A 119 -8.23 -20.26 -15.88
CA GLU A 119 -8.25 -21.42 -14.96
C GLU A 119 -8.07 -22.78 -15.67
N GLU A 120 -8.45 -22.90 -16.94
CA GLU A 120 -8.25 -24.13 -17.71
C GLU A 120 -6.77 -24.37 -18.04
N ARG A 121 -5.93 -23.33 -17.90
CA ARG A 121 -4.48 -23.38 -18.11
C ARG A 121 -3.71 -23.70 -16.82
N VAL A 122 -4.41 -23.89 -15.70
CA VAL A 122 -3.80 -24.27 -14.43
C VAL A 122 -3.14 -25.64 -14.58
N LYS A 123 -1.87 -25.72 -14.18
CA LYS A 123 -1.07 -26.93 -14.26
C LYS A 123 -1.50 -27.89 -13.14
N ALA A 124 -1.66 -29.17 -13.48
CA ALA A 124 -1.97 -30.19 -12.49
C ALA A 124 -0.86 -30.26 -11.42
N GLY A 125 -1.24 -30.21 -10.15
CA GLY A 125 -0.32 -30.25 -9.02
C GLY A 125 0.46 -28.96 -8.76
N ALA A 126 0.18 -27.86 -9.47
CA ALA A 126 0.81 -26.57 -9.18
C ALA A 126 0.36 -26.00 -7.83
N THR A 127 1.31 -25.38 -7.12
CA THR A 127 1.05 -24.78 -5.81
C THR A 127 -0.03 -23.70 -5.92
N PRO A 128 -1.10 -23.75 -5.10
CA PRO A 128 -2.13 -22.72 -5.11
C PRO A 128 -1.59 -21.39 -4.57
N VAL A 129 -2.09 -20.29 -5.10
CA VAL A 129 -1.76 -18.92 -4.69
C VAL A 129 -3.00 -18.24 -4.11
N ILE A 130 -2.87 -17.64 -2.92
CA ILE A 130 -3.92 -16.82 -2.32
C ILE A 130 -3.41 -15.38 -2.26
N VAL A 131 -4.11 -14.47 -2.94
CA VAL A 131 -3.84 -13.02 -2.85
C VAL A 131 -4.73 -12.40 -1.77
N ILE A 132 -4.13 -11.65 -0.86
CA ILE A 132 -4.78 -10.99 0.26
C ILE A 132 -4.47 -9.50 0.19
N ASP A 133 -5.52 -8.71 0.03
CA ASP A 133 -5.42 -7.26 -0.14
C ASP A 133 -5.43 -6.49 1.18
N PRO A 134 -4.81 -5.30 1.21
CA PRO A 134 -4.71 -4.52 2.43
C PRO A 134 -6.05 -3.92 2.85
N ARG A 135 -6.35 -4.01 4.14
CA ARG A 135 -7.48 -3.28 4.76
C ARG A 135 -7.15 -1.83 5.14
N ALA A 136 -6.39 -1.13 4.29
CA ALA A 136 -5.88 0.22 4.54
C ALA A 136 -6.91 1.34 4.33
N GLY A 137 -8.20 1.07 4.61
CA GLY A 137 -9.34 1.97 4.45
C GLY A 137 -10.03 1.93 3.08
N HIS A 138 -9.37 1.38 2.06
CA HIS A 138 -9.96 1.09 0.75
C HIS A 138 -10.65 -0.28 0.72
N GLY A 139 -11.42 -0.54 -0.33
CA GLY A 139 -11.97 -1.86 -0.64
C GLY A 139 -10.95 -2.84 -1.24
N PRO A 140 -11.27 -4.15 -1.25
CA PRO A 140 -10.44 -5.17 -1.86
C PRO A 140 -10.56 -5.14 -3.40
N GLY A 141 -9.54 -5.67 -4.06
CA GLY A 141 -9.47 -5.87 -5.50
C GLY A 141 -8.19 -5.33 -6.15
N ILE A 142 -7.32 -4.62 -5.42
CA ILE A 142 -6.12 -3.98 -5.97
C ILE A 142 -5.14 -5.00 -6.57
N GLY A 143 -4.95 -6.16 -5.93
CA GLY A 143 -4.10 -7.25 -6.45
C GLY A 143 -4.65 -7.96 -7.69
N GLY A 144 -5.90 -7.68 -8.09
CA GLY A 144 -6.57 -8.22 -9.28
C GLY A 144 -7.29 -7.16 -10.12
N PHE A 145 -6.91 -5.89 -9.96
CA PHE A 145 -7.63 -4.74 -10.53
C PHE A 145 -7.51 -4.65 -12.06
N LYS A 146 -6.46 -5.26 -12.62
CA LYS A 146 -6.17 -5.33 -14.05
C LYS A 146 -5.85 -6.76 -14.45
N ARG A 147 -5.92 -7.06 -15.74
CA ARG A 147 -5.40 -8.33 -16.29
C ARG A 147 -3.93 -8.53 -15.93
N ASP A 148 -3.10 -7.51 -16.12
CA ASP A 148 -1.69 -7.52 -15.70
C ASP A 148 -1.59 -7.12 -14.23
N SER A 149 -1.81 -8.11 -13.35
CA SER A 149 -1.81 -7.98 -11.89
C SER A 149 -1.23 -9.26 -11.27
N GLU A 150 -1.09 -9.30 -9.95
CA GLU A 150 -0.63 -10.49 -9.22
C GLU A 150 -1.49 -11.72 -9.52
N VAL A 151 -2.82 -11.55 -9.52
CA VAL A 151 -3.78 -12.58 -9.91
C VAL A 151 -3.54 -13.06 -11.34
N GLY A 152 -3.39 -12.12 -12.28
CA GLY A 152 -3.16 -12.44 -13.68
C GLY A 152 -1.83 -13.15 -13.93
N MET A 153 -0.76 -12.72 -13.25
CA MET A 153 0.55 -13.35 -13.37
C MET A 153 0.53 -14.77 -12.80
N ALA A 154 -0.09 -14.98 -11.63
CA ALA A 154 -0.20 -16.31 -11.03
C ALA A 154 -0.99 -17.29 -11.93
N LEU A 155 -2.12 -16.84 -12.50
CA LEU A 155 -2.86 -17.64 -13.48
C LEU A 155 -2.04 -17.92 -14.75
N SER A 156 -1.33 -16.91 -15.27
CA SER A 156 -0.51 -17.06 -16.48
C SER A 156 0.64 -18.05 -16.31
N GLU A 157 1.19 -18.14 -15.09
CA GLU A 157 2.23 -19.11 -14.74
C GLU A 157 1.65 -20.51 -14.42
N GLY A 158 0.32 -20.66 -14.45
CA GLY A 158 -0.38 -21.93 -14.32
C GLY A 158 -0.70 -22.33 -12.89
N HIS A 159 -0.73 -21.39 -11.94
CA HIS A 159 -1.13 -21.64 -10.56
C HIS A 159 -2.66 -21.53 -10.40
N PRO A 160 -3.31 -22.38 -9.59
CA PRO A 160 -4.66 -22.11 -9.11
C PRO A 160 -4.67 -20.84 -8.26
N VAL A 161 -5.56 -19.89 -8.54
CA VAL A 161 -5.58 -18.60 -7.84
C VAL A 161 -6.86 -18.39 -7.05
N TYR A 162 -6.67 -17.98 -5.80
CA TYR A 162 -7.70 -17.58 -4.86
C TYR A 162 -7.47 -16.16 -4.42
N PHE A 163 -8.54 -15.51 -4.00
CA PHE A 163 -8.50 -14.13 -3.54
C PHE A 163 -9.28 -14.00 -2.25
N VAL A 164 -8.67 -13.39 -1.24
CA VAL A 164 -9.35 -13.07 0.01
C VAL A 164 -9.87 -11.64 -0.09
N ILE A 165 -11.20 -11.50 0.01
CA ILE A 165 -11.86 -10.20 0.12
C ILE A 165 -12.32 -9.95 1.55
N PHE A 166 -12.70 -8.70 1.81
CA PHE A 166 -13.40 -8.30 3.00
C PHE A 166 -14.61 -7.42 2.64
N PHE A 167 -15.68 -7.49 3.42
CA PHE A 167 -16.91 -6.73 3.21
C PHE A 167 -16.79 -5.31 3.79
N PRO A 168 -17.58 -4.32 3.30
CA PRO A 168 -17.49 -2.93 3.74
C PRO A 168 -17.69 -2.67 5.21
N ILE A 169 -18.51 -3.50 5.87
CA ILE A 169 -18.85 -3.37 7.28
C ILE A 169 -18.27 -4.57 8.04
N PRO A 170 -17.49 -4.34 9.11
CA PRO A 170 -16.96 -5.41 9.94
C PRO A 170 -18.07 -6.11 10.73
N CYS A 171 -17.84 -7.36 11.13
CA CYS A 171 -18.74 -8.03 12.06
C CYS A 171 -18.73 -7.31 13.43
N PRO A 172 -19.87 -7.24 14.15
CA PRO A 172 -19.91 -6.60 15.46
C PRO A 172 -18.91 -7.22 16.43
N GLY A 173 -18.04 -6.40 17.03
CA GLY A 173 -17.03 -6.86 17.99
C GLY A 173 -15.87 -7.66 17.39
N GLN A 174 -15.78 -7.77 16.05
CA GLN A 174 -14.69 -8.45 15.36
C GLN A 174 -13.32 -7.99 15.86
N THR A 175 -12.50 -8.92 16.32
CA THR A 175 -11.13 -8.67 16.77
C THR A 175 -10.11 -9.07 15.70
N LEU A 176 -8.85 -8.68 15.90
CA LEU A 176 -7.74 -9.18 15.08
C LEU A 176 -7.59 -10.70 15.17
N GLY A 177 -7.87 -11.30 16.33
CA GLY A 177 -7.90 -12.75 16.53
C GLY A 177 -8.95 -13.45 15.68
N ASP A 178 -10.16 -12.88 15.60
CA ASP A 178 -11.23 -13.41 14.75
C ASP A 178 -10.85 -13.35 13.26
N VAL A 179 -10.22 -12.25 12.82
CA VAL A 179 -9.71 -12.10 11.45
C VAL A 179 -8.67 -13.18 11.14
N LEU A 180 -7.67 -13.37 12.03
CA LEU A 180 -6.63 -14.37 11.82
C LEU A 180 -7.19 -15.81 11.86
N ASN A 181 -8.17 -16.08 12.73
CA ASN A 181 -8.87 -17.36 12.74
C ASN A 181 -9.64 -17.59 11.43
N ALA A 182 -10.32 -16.58 10.91
CA ALA A 182 -10.99 -16.67 9.62
C ALA A 182 -9.98 -16.96 8.50
N LEU A 183 -8.91 -16.17 8.39
CA LEU A 183 -7.85 -16.37 7.39
C LEU A 183 -7.26 -17.78 7.46
N ARG A 184 -7.01 -18.31 8.68
CA ARG A 184 -6.57 -19.70 8.88
C ARG A 184 -7.52 -20.71 8.26
N ILE A 185 -8.83 -20.57 8.50
CA ILE A 185 -9.85 -21.46 7.92
C ILE A 185 -9.87 -21.34 6.39
N LEU A 186 -9.77 -20.13 5.84
CA LEU A 186 -9.72 -19.92 4.39
C LEU A 186 -8.50 -20.60 3.75
N VAL A 187 -7.32 -20.50 4.39
CA VAL A 187 -6.09 -21.15 3.94
C VAL A 187 -6.22 -22.68 3.99
N GLN A 188 -6.79 -23.22 5.08
CA GLN A 188 -7.04 -24.66 5.23
C GLN A 188 -8.00 -25.20 4.17
N GLU A 189 -9.03 -24.43 3.81
CA GLU A 189 -9.96 -24.79 2.73
C GLU A 189 -9.24 -24.88 1.38
N VAL A 190 -8.37 -23.91 1.06
CA VAL A 190 -7.57 -23.96 -0.16
C VAL A 190 -6.64 -25.16 -0.16
N ALA A 191 -5.91 -25.40 0.93
CA ALA A 191 -5.02 -26.56 1.04
C ALA A 191 -5.78 -27.88 0.85
N SER A 192 -6.96 -28.00 1.46
CA SER A 192 -7.82 -29.21 1.35
C SER A 192 -8.29 -29.48 -0.08
N ARG A 193 -8.49 -28.43 -0.89
CA ARG A 193 -8.86 -28.55 -2.31
C ARG A 193 -7.70 -28.95 -3.22
N HIS A 194 -6.46 -28.84 -2.74
CA HIS A 194 -5.24 -29.11 -3.50
C HIS A 194 -4.38 -30.18 -2.82
N ASP A 195 -5.00 -31.30 -2.43
CA ASP A 195 -4.32 -32.47 -1.86
C ASP A 195 -3.44 -32.17 -0.63
N GLY A 196 -3.80 -31.16 0.16
CA GLY A 196 -3.05 -30.72 1.34
C GLY A 196 -1.83 -29.86 1.02
N GLN A 197 -1.64 -29.42 -0.23
CA GLN A 197 -0.57 -28.50 -0.58
C GLN A 197 -0.75 -27.15 0.11
N ALA A 198 0.28 -26.70 0.82
CA ALA A 198 0.26 -25.43 1.51
C ALA A 198 0.32 -24.27 0.49
N PRO A 199 -0.67 -23.36 0.46
CA PRO A 199 -0.71 -22.30 -0.53
C PRO A 199 0.39 -21.25 -0.30
N VAL A 200 0.79 -20.59 -1.39
CA VAL A 200 1.57 -19.36 -1.36
C VAL A 200 0.65 -18.21 -0.98
N LEU A 201 0.98 -17.47 0.07
CA LEU A 201 0.22 -16.31 0.54
C LEU A 201 0.87 -15.03 0.03
N TYR A 202 0.19 -14.31 -0.86
CA TYR A 202 0.54 -12.96 -1.31
C TYR A 202 -0.14 -11.94 -0.42
N GLY A 203 0.61 -11.31 0.47
CA GLY A 203 0.13 -10.25 1.36
C GLY A 203 0.56 -8.88 0.85
N ASN A 204 -0.42 -8.06 0.49
CA ASN A 204 -0.20 -6.70 0.00
C ASN A 204 -0.32 -5.68 1.13
N CYS A 205 0.69 -4.82 1.28
CA CYS A 205 0.71 -3.73 2.27
C CYS A 205 0.32 -4.21 3.67
N GLN A 206 -0.84 -3.77 4.18
CA GLN A 206 -1.37 -4.21 5.47
C GLN A 206 -1.48 -5.75 5.57
N ALA A 207 -1.96 -6.41 4.52
CA ALA A 207 -2.16 -7.85 4.56
C ALA A 207 -0.84 -8.64 4.70
N GLY A 208 0.32 -8.02 4.40
CA GLY A 208 1.61 -8.67 4.63
C GLY A 208 1.90 -8.94 6.10
N TRP A 209 1.55 -8.04 7.01
CA TRP A 209 1.69 -8.35 8.44
C TRP A 209 0.62 -9.32 8.93
N GLU A 210 -0.59 -9.35 8.34
CA GLU A 210 -1.60 -10.39 8.62
C GLU A 210 -1.09 -11.78 8.23
N VAL A 211 -0.46 -11.89 7.05
CA VAL A 211 0.20 -13.10 6.58
C VAL A 211 1.32 -13.52 7.52
N MET A 212 2.14 -12.59 8.00
CA MET A 212 3.20 -12.90 8.96
C MET A 212 2.66 -13.34 10.33
N LEU A 213 1.61 -12.68 10.84
CA LEU A 213 0.92 -13.09 12.07
C LEU A 213 0.35 -14.50 11.93
N LEU A 214 -0.28 -14.81 10.79
CA LEU A 214 -0.83 -16.14 10.48
C LEU A 214 0.28 -17.20 10.39
N ALA A 215 1.37 -16.89 9.67
CA ALA A 215 2.50 -17.81 9.48
C ALA A 215 3.26 -18.11 10.79
N ALA A 216 3.27 -17.16 11.72
CA ALA A 216 3.91 -17.27 13.03
C ALA A 216 2.97 -17.78 14.15
N HIS A 217 1.70 -18.02 13.84
CA HIS A 217 0.67 -18.39 14.82
C HIS A 217 0.94 -19.79 15.43
N CYS A 218 0.69 -19.96 16.74
CA CYS A 218 1.06 -21.18 17.48
C CYS A 218 0.28 -22.43 17.07
N CYS A 219 -0.96 -22.28 16.59
CA CYS A 219 -1.91 -23.40 16.62
C CYS A 219 -1.78 -24.38 15.46
N GLU A 220 -1.19 -24.01 14.31
CA GLU A 220 -0.88 -24.92 13.19
C GLU A 220 -0.17 -24.16 12.06
N HIS A 221 0.85 -24.76 11.41
CA HIS A 221 1.48 -24.17 10.22
C HIS A 221 0.64 -24.43 8.97
N VAL A 222 -0.31 -23.55 8.68
CA VAL A 222 -1.23 -23.69 7.53
C VAL A 222 -0.70 -23.04 6.24
N SER A 223 0.27 -22.13 6.34
CA SER A 223 0.80 -21.38 5.19
C SER A 223 2.03 -22.05 4.57
N GLY A 224 2.11 -22.01 3.24
CA GLY A 224 3.32 -22.34 2.50
C GLY A 224 4.26 -21.14 2.49
N PHE A 225 4.56 -20.61 1.31
CA PHE A 225 5.33 -19.37 1.13
C PHE A 225 4.58 -18.14 1.63
N SER A 226 5.31 -17.15 2.14
CA SER A 226 4.78 -15.80 2.36
C SER A 226 5.47 -14.82 1.41
N VAL A 227 4.71 -14.13 0.56
CA VAL A 227 5.19 -13.06 -0.32
C VAL A 227 4.62 -11.74 0.17
N LEU A 228 5.50 -10.84 0.61
CA LEU A 228 5.16 -9.59 1.28
C LEU A 228 5.48 -8.43 0.34
N ASN A 229 4.45 -7.81 -0.21
CA ASN A 229 4.59 -6.75 -1.19
C ASN A 229 4.34 -5.40 -0.51
N GLY A 230 5.34 -4.51 -0.49
CA GLY A 230 5.23 -3.20 0.13
C GLY A 230 4.66 -3.25 1.55
N SER A 231 5.09 -4.23 2.35
CA SER A 231 4.46 -4.53 3.66
C SER A 231 5.33 -4.03 4.81
N PRO A 232 4.77 -3.25 5.78
CA PRO A 232 5.53 -2.78 6.93
C PRO A 232 5.55 -3.85 8.01
N LEU A 233 6.76 -4.19 8.48
CA LEU A 233 6.96 -5.06 9.64
C LEU A 233 7.80 -4.40 10.73
N SER A 234 8.58 -3.37 10.38
CA SER A 234 9.27 -2.49 11.32
C SER A 234 8.68 -1.09 11.25
N TYR A 235 7.73 -0.79 12.15
CA TYR A 235 6.85 0.39 12.02
C TYR A 235 7.56 1.69 12.39
N TRP A 236 8.52 1.62 13.31
CA TRP A 236 9.33 2.77 13.74
C TRP A 236 10.51 3.06 12.80
N SER A 237 10.96 2.06 12.03
CA SER A 237 12.08 2.21 11.11
C SER A 237 11.77 3.20 9.98
N GLY A 238 12.76 3.98 9.59
CA GLY A 238 12.59 5.02 8.58
C GLY A 238 13.71 6.07 8.59
N GLU A 239 13.81 6.79 7.49
CA GLU A 239 14.78 7.88 7.29
C GLU A 239 14.03 9.22 7.20
N SER A 240 14.68 10.28 7.65
CA SER A 240 14.20 11.66 7.49
C SER A 240 13.90 11.97 6.02
N GLY A 241 12.73 12.54 5.77
CA GLY A 241 12.25 12.90 4.43
C GLY A 241 11.82 11.72 3.54
N VAL A 242 11.85 10.47 4.04
CA VAL A 242 11.43 9.28 3.28
C VAL A 242 10.02 8.85 3.65
N ASN A 243 9.75 8.61 4.94
CA ASN A 243 8.47 8.09 5.43
C ASN A 243 7.97 8.88 6.67
N PRO A 244 7.49 10.13 6.50
CA PRO A 244 7.06 10.98 7.61
C PRO A 244 5.80 10.44 8.34
N MET A 245 5.03 9.54 7.72
CA MET A 245 3.79 8.98 8.28
C MET A 245 3.99 8.31 9.65
N ARG A 246 5.16 7.70 9.88
CA ARG A 246 5.48 7.02 11.17
C ARG A 246 5.44 7.97 12.38
N LEU A 247 5.56 9.27 12.15
CA LEU A 247 5.57 10.27 13.22
C LEU A 247 4.16 10.71 13.64
N LEU A 248 3.14 10.45 12.81
CA LEU A 248 1.77 10.93 13.05
C LEU A 248 1.19 10.44 14.37
N GLY A 249 1.49 9.20 14.77
CA GLY A 249 1.07 8.62 16.05
C GLY A 249 1.58 9.40 17.27
N GLY A 250 2.74 10.06 17.16
CA GLY A 250 3.23 10.97 18.21
C GLY A 250 2.34 12.20 18.36
N PHE A 251 1.98 12.84 17.25
CA PHE A 251 1.18 14.07 17.27
C PHE A 251 -0.29 13.87 17.61
N SER A 252 -0.85 12.68 17.31
CA SER A 252 -2.21 12.32 17.76
C SER A 252 -2.27 11.96 19.24
N GLY A 253 -1.13 11.88 19.93
CA GLY A 253 -1.06 11.38 21.31
C GLY A 253 -1.31 9.88 21.39
N GLY A 254 -1.08 9.13 20.31
CA GLY A 254 -1.24 7.69 20.25
C GLY A 254 -2.55 7.21 19.64
N VAL A 255 -3.02 6.06 20.12
CA VAL A 255 -4.19 5.31 19.60
C VAL A 255 -5.55 5.89 20.02
N TRP A 256 -5.62 6.64 21.12
CA TRP A 256 -6.89 7.09 21.72
C TRP A 256 -7.80 7.87 20.77
N LEU A 257 -7.25 8.65 19.84
CA LEU A 257 -8.03 9.38 18.86
C LEU A 257 -8.72 8.43 17.86
N ALA A 258 -8.06 7.34 17.49
CA ALA A 258 -8.63 6.30 16.64
C ALA A 258 -9.76 5.56 17.40
N ASN A 259 -9.55 5.26 18.68
CA ASN A 259 -10.60 4.67 19.54
C ASN A 259 -11.79 5.63 19.71
N LEU A 260 -11.54 6.92 19.93
CA LEU A 260 -12.57 7.96 19.99
C LEU A 260 -13.42 8.03 18.73
N LEU A 261 -12.78 8.07 17.55
CA LEU A 261 -13.50 8.09 16.28
C LEU A 261 -14.31 6.81 16.05
N ALA A 262 -13.81 5.66 16.50
CA ALA A 262 -14.53 4.39 16.43
C ALA A 262 -15.74 4.33 17.39
N ASP A 263 -15.60 4.83 18.62
CA ASP A 263 -16.70 4.94 19.59
C ASP A 263 -17.79 5.89 19.09
N LEU A 264 -17.41 7.05 18.55
CA LEU A 264 -18.34 7.98 17.90
C LEU A 264 -18.99 7.36 16.65
N GLY A 265 -18.29 6.51 15.93
CA GLY A 265 -18.79 5.71 14.81
C GLY A 265 -19.63 4.51 15.20
N ASN A 266 -20.05 4.41 16.47
CA ASN A 266 -20.84 3.32 17.03
C ASN A 266 -20.14 1.95 16.88
N GLY A 267 -18.87 1.89 17.27
CA GLY A 267 -18.02 0.69 17.20
C GLY A 267 -17.35 0.44 15.85
N ARG A 268 -17.46 1.40 14.92
CA ARG A 268 -16.89 1.31 13.57
C ARG A 268 -16.01 2.53 13.29
N PHE A 269 -14.83 2.30 12.79
CA PHE A 269 -13.93 3.33 12.32
C PHE A 269 -14.01 3.47 10.81
N ASP A 270 -14.13 4.71 10.33
CA ASP A 270 -14.25 5.01 8.91
C ASP A 270 -12.89 5.02 8.22
N GLY A 271 -12.66 4.07 7.30
CA GLY A 271 -11.43 3.97 6.53
C GLY A 271 -11.09 5.21 5.70
N ALA A 272 -12.04 6.11 5.45
CA ALA A 272 -11.80 7.39 4.78
C ALA A 272 -10.73 8.25 5.47
N TRP A 273 -10.57 8.13 6.80
CA TRP A 273 -9.48 8.78 7.54
C TRP A 273 -8.10 8.23 7.18
N LEU A 274 -7.98 6.92 6.95
CA LEU A 274 -6.73 6.30 6.50
C LEU A 274 -6.40 6.73 5.07
N VAL A 275 -7.40 6.72 4.18
CA VAL A 275 -7.23 7.18 2.80
C VAL A 275 -6.81 8.65 2.73
N GLN A 276 -7.38 9.49 3.58
CA GLN A 276 -6.98 10.89 3.69
C GLN A 276 -5.50 11.04 4.09
N ASN A 277 -5.00 10.22 5.02
CA ASN A 277 -3.58 10.24 5.39
C ASN A 277 -2.68 9.91 4.19
N PHE A 278 -3.07 8.97 3.32
CA PHE A 278 -2.33 8.69 2.08
C PHE A 278 -2.33 9.88 1.12
N GLN A 279 -3.45 10.61 0.96
CA GLN A 279 -3.48 11.82 0.12
C GLN A 279 -2.55 12.92 0.65
N LEU A 280 -2.46 13.06 1.98
CA LEU A 280 -1.62 14.07 2.61
C LEU A 280 -0.12 13.78 2.55
N LEU A 281 0.28 12.56 2.15
CA LEU A 281 1.69 12.24 1.95
C LEU A 281 2.28 12.79 0.65
N LYS A 282 1.48 12.88 -0.41
CA LYS A 282 1.88 13.49 -1.69
C LYS A 282 0.73 14.36 -2.23
N PRO A 283 0.34 15.45 -1.53
CA PRO A 283 -0.73 16.36 -1.93
C PRO A 283 -0.53 16.91 -3.34
N GLU A 284 0.70 17.14 -3.78
CA GLU A 284 1.00 17.59 -5.14
C GLU A 284 0.40 16.63 -6.19
N SER A 285 0.55 15.33 -5.96
CA SER A 285 0.05 14.31 -6.86
C SER A 285 -1.44 14.04 -6.66
N ALA A 286 -1.86 13.90 -5.39
CA ALA A 286 -3.21 13.49 -5.04
C ALA A 286 -4.28 14.58 -5.23
N LEU A 287 -3.92 15.85 -5.03
CA LEU A 287 -4.84 17.00 -5.04
C LEU A 287 -4.68 17.91 -6.25
N TRP A 288 -3.53 17.89 -6.93
CA TRP A 288 -3.27 18.76 -8.09
C TRP A 288 -3.00 17.99 -9.39
N GLU A 289 -1.86 17.29 -9.50
CA GLU A 289 -1.42 16.67 -10.77
C GLU A 289 -2.47 15.74 -11.35
N LYS A 290 -3.07 14.85 -10.52
CA LYS A 290 -4.11 13.93 -10.96
C LYS A 290 -5.29 14.65 -11.61
N PHE A 291 -5.78 15.72 -10.99
CA PHE A 291 -6.93 16.47 -11.50
C PHE A 291 -6.56 17.36 -12.68
N TYR A 292 -5.36 17.95 -12.66
CA TYR A 292 -4.86 18.72 -13.79
C TYR A 292 -4.63 17.83 -15.01
N ALA A 293 -4.13 16.60 -14.87
CA ALA A 293 -3.96 15.67 -15.99
C ALA A 293 -5.29 15.39 -16.70
N VAL A 294 -6.34 15.13 -15.92
CA VAL A 294 -7.70 14.93 -16.46
C VAL A 294 -8.24 16.21 -17.09
N PHE A 295 -8.01 17.37 -16.48
CA PHE A 295 -8.42 18.65 -17.09
C PHE A 295 -7.64 18.99 -18.36
N ALA A 296 -6.36 18.65 -18.41
CA ALA A 296 -5.47 18.96 -19.51
C ALA A 296 -5.72 18.04 -20.71
N ASN A 297 -6.12 16.79 -20.47
CA ASN A 297 -6.37 15.81 -21.52
C ASN A 297 -7.57 14.90 -21.18
N PRO A 298 -8.79 15.46 -21.09
CA PRO A 298 -9.96 14.74 -20.60
C PRO A 298 -10.32 13.52 -21.45
N GLU A 299 -10.07 13.56 -22.76
CA GLU A 299 -10.41 12.49 -23.69
C GLU A 299 -9.55 11.23 -23.45
N HIS A 300 -8.26 11.39 -23.14
CA HIS A 300 -7.35 10.26 -22.92
C HIS A 300 -7.30 9.82 -21.46
N GLU A 301 -7.55 10.73 -20.51
CA GLU A 301 -7.40 10.45 -19.08
C GLU A 301 -8.69 10.02 -18.40
N ALA A 302 -9.87 10.28 -18.98
CA ALA A 302 -11.17 10.01 -18.36
C ALA A 302 -11.32 8.55 -17.91
N GLU A 303 -11.11 7.59 -18.80
CA GLU A 303 -11.33 6.17 -18.49
C GLU A 303 -10.41 5.69 -17.37
N ARG A 304 -9.11 5.95 -17.51
CA ARG A 304 -8.09 5.60 -16.51
C ARG A 304 -8.39 6.22 -15.14
N PHE A 305 -8.77 7.50 -15.13
CA PHE A 305 -9.11 8.23 -13.91
C PHE A 305 -10.38 7.65 -13.25
N LEU A 306 -11.45 7.47 -14.02
CA LEU A 306 -12.72 6.95 -13.52
C LEU A 306 -12.59 5.53 -12.99
N GLU A 307 -11.84 4.68 -13.68
CA GLU A 307 -11.54 3.32 -13.23
C GLU A 307 -10.84 3.35 -11.88
N PHE A 308 -9.71 4.06 -11.77
CA PHE A 308 -8.96 4.15 -10.52
C PHE A 308 -9.75 4.79 -9.37
N GLU A 309 -10.53 5.84 -9.64
CA GLU A 309 -11.32 6.52 -8.61
C GLU A 309 -12.43 5.64 -8.03
N ARG A 310 -12.88 4.59 -8.74
CA ARG A 310 -13.81 3.59 -8.18
C ARG A 310 -13.20 2.86 -6.99
N TRP A 311 -11.91 2.53 -7.07
CA TRP A 311 -11.19 1.91 -5.97
C TRP A 311 -10.78 2.94 -4.92
N TRP A 312 -10.20 4.08 -5.34
CA TRP A 312 -9.67 5.10 -4.43
C TRP A 312 -10.73 5.70 -3.49
N ASN A 313 -11.98 5.82 -3.94
CA ASN A 313 -13.07 6.39 -3.13
C ASN A 313 -14.00 5.33 -2.52
N GLY A 314 -13.67 4.04 -2.64
CA GLY A 314 -14.40 2.95 -1.98
C GLY A 314 -13.93 2.79 -0.53
N PHE A 315 -14.57 3.49 0.41
CA PHE A 315 -14.15 3.50 1.82
C PHE A 315 -14.81 2.38 2.64
N TYR A 316 -13.97 1.58 3.30
CA TYR A 316 -14.38 0.43 4.08
C TYR A 316 -14.16 0.69 5.57
N PHE A 317 -15.01 0.11 6.41
CA PHE A 317 -14.94 0.31 7.86
C PHE A 317 -14.08 -0.75 8.53
N LEU A 318 -13.46 -0.35 9.64
CA LEU A 318 -12.80 -1.25 10.56
C LEU A 318 -13.58 -1.36 11.87
N SER A 319 -13.56 -2.52 12.52
CA SER A 319 -14.11 -2.61 13.87
C SER A 319 -13.19 -1.86 14.83
N ARG A 320 -13.78 -1.33 15.90
CA ARG A 320 -13.01 -0.66 16.96
C ARG A 320 -11.92 -1.56 17.52
N GLU A 321 -12.26 -2.80 17.83
CA GLU A 321 -11.36 -3.78 18.45
C GLU A 321 -10.15 -4.09 17.56
N GLU A 322 -10.38 -4.37 16.27
CA GLU A 322 -9.32 -4.62 15.31
C GLU A 322 -8.43 -3.38 15.12
N LEU A 323 -9.03 -2.20 14.89
CA LEU A 323 -8.27 -0.97 14.68
C LEU A 323 -7.38 -0.64 15.88
N VAL A 324 -7.94 -0.68 17.09
CA VAL A 324 -7.20 -0.33 18.31
C VAL A 324 -6.05 -1.31 18.50
N ALA A 325 -6.29 -2.62 18.35
CA ALA A 325 -5.22 -3.62 18.43
C ALA A 325 -4.13 -3.37 17.38
N THR A 326 -4.50 -3.15 16.12
CA THR A 326 -3.54 -2.86 15.03
C THR A 326 -2.71 -1.60 15.30
N VAL A 327 -3.34 -0.48 15.67
CA VAL A 327 -2.61 0.77 15.90
C VAL A 327 -1.76 0.69 17.18
N GLN A 328 -2.31 0.15 18.26
CA GLN A 328 -1.65 0.06 19.55
C GLN A 328 -0.49 -0.92 19.54
N ASP A 329 -0.68 -2.12 19.00
CA ASP A 329 0.31 -3.18 19.08
C ASP A 329 1.32 -3.08 17.94
N LEU A 330 0.88 -2.76 16.72
CA LEU A 330 1.78 -2.73 15.57
C LEU A 330 2.41 -1.35 15.37
N PHE A 331 1.62 -0.33 15.02
CA PHE A 331 2.19 0.94 14.57
C PHE A 331 2.83 1.77 15.69
N VAL A 332 2.13 1.93 16.82
CA VAL A 332 2.63 2.69 17.96
C VAL A 332 3.45 1.81 18.89
N GLY A 333 3.05 0.56 19.09
CA GLY A 333 3.70 -0.37 20.01
C GLY A 333 4.92 -1.10 19.43
N ASN A 334 5.00 -1.24 18.11
CA ASN A 334 6.06 -1.97 17.38
C ASN A 334 6.29 -3.39 17.90
N LYS A 335 5.21 -4.04 18.37
CA LYS A 335 5.25 -5.31 19.10
C LYS A 335 5.51 -6.53 18.22
N LEU A 336 5.40 -6.40 16.89
CA LEU A 336 5.54 -7.52 15.97
C LEU A 336 6.99 -8.01 15.91
N GLU A 337 7.94 -7.08 15.75
CA GLU A 337 9.37 -7.41 15.70
C GLU A 337 9.94 -7.76 17.08
N SER A 338 9.31 -7.31 18.18
CA SER A 338 9.68 -7.71 19.55
C SER A 338 9.05 -9.03 20.00
N GLY A 339 8.13 -9.61 19.22
CA GLY A 339 7.42 -10.82 19.58
C GLY A 339 6.50 -10.64 20.79
N GLU A 340 5.82 -9.50 20.88
CA GLU A 340 4.90 -9.13 21.97
C GLU A 340 3.43 -9.07 21.50
N VAL A 341 3.12 -9.32 20.22
CA VAL A 341 1.74 -9.32 19.71
C VAL A 341 0.97 -10.52 20.26
N HIS A 342 -0.16 -10.25 20.90
CA HIS A 342 -1.08 -11.25 21.41
C HIS A 342 -2.27 -11.32 20.46
N VAL A 343 -2.53 -12.50 19.90
CA VAL A 343 -3.62 -12.68 18.93
C VAL A 343 -4.82 -13.33 19.61
N ASP A 344 -4.63 -14.57 20.07
CA ASP A 344 -5.62 -15.40 20.75
C ASP A 344 -4.84 -16.55 21.48
N CYS A 345 -5.55 -17.38 22.25
CA CYS A 345 -5.06 -18.65 22.84
C CYS A 345 -3.84 -18.60 23.78
N ASP A 346 -3.62 -17.49 24.51
CA ASP A 346 -2.41 -17.24 25.32
C ASP A 346 -1.10 -17.35 24.53
N CYS A 347 -1.18 -17.31 23.19
CA CYS A 347 -0.04 -17.38 22.28
C CYS A 347 0.44 -15.96 21.95
N THR A 348 1.72 -15.71 22.25
CA THR A 348 2.44 -14.58 21.71
C THR A 348 3.09 -14.96 20.38
N VAL A 349 2.91 -14.10 19.37
CA VAL A 349 3.47 -14.28 18.03
C VAL A 349 5.00 -14.22 18.10
N ASP A 350 5.66 -15.19 17.46
CA ASP A 350 7.11 -15.24 17.35
C ASP A 350 7.49 -15.53 15.89
N LEU A 351 8.07 -14.52 15.22
CA LEU A 351 8.46 -14.61 13.81
C LEU A 351 9.55 -15.67 13.56
N ARG A 352 10.27 -16.11 14.59
CA ARG A 352 11.26 -17.19 14.49
C ARG A 352 10.62 -18.57 14.30
N ARG A 353 9.31 -18.71 14.54
CA ARG A 353 8.56 -19.96 14.29
C ARG A 353 8.21 -20.18 12.83
N ILE A 354 8.37 -19.16 12.00
CA ILE A 354 8.13 -19.27 10.56
C ILE A 354 9.29 -20.08 9.97
N CYS A 355 9.01 -21.30 9.53
CA CYS A 355 10.02 -22.14 8.90
C CYS A 355 9.94 -22.11 7.36
N LYS A 356 8.83 -21.64 6.80
CA LYS A 356 8.63 -21.54 5.34
C LYS A 356 9.26 -20.26 4.80
N PRO A 357 9.69 -20.23 3.52
CA PRO A 357 10.36 -19.06 2.99
C PRO A 357 9.48 -17.81 2.99
N VAL A 358 10.13 -16.68 3.27
CA VAL A 358 9.54 -15.34 3.22
C VAL A 358 10.19 -14.56 2.08
N VAL A 359 9.37 -14.09 1.14
CA VAL A 359 9.79 -13.21 0.04
C VAL A 359 9.32 -11.79 0.35
N ILE A 360 10.21 -10.81 0.25
CA ILE A 360 9.91 -9.41 0.55
C ILE A 360 10.17 -8.57 -0.70
N PHE A 361 9.13 -7.93 -1.23
CA PHE A 361 9.27 -6.96 -2.31
C PHE A 361 9.08 -5.54 -1.78
N ALA A 362 10.15 -4.74 -1.81
CA ALA A 362 10.15 -3.35 -1.37
C ALA A 362 10.63 -2.40 -2.48
N SER A 363 10.35 -1.10 -2.35
CA SER A 363 10.88 -0.11 -3.28
C SER A 363 11.39 1.16 -2.60
N TYR A 364 12.50 1.70 -3.09
CA TYR A 364 13.01 3.00 -2.66
C TYR A 364 12.17 4.18 -3.17
N GLY A 365 11.28 3.97 -4.15
CA GLY A 365 10.27 4.96 -4.55
C GLY A 365 9.05 4.99 -3.63
N ASP A 366 8.94 4.02 -2.74
CA ASP A 366 7.86 3.88 -1.76
C ASP A 366 8.11 4.75 -0.53
N ASN A 367 7.19 5.68 -0.28
CA ASN A 367 7.20 6.58 0.89
C ASN A 367 6.25 6.13 2.02
N ILE A 368 5.59 4.99 1.84
CA ILE A 368 4.77 4.31 2.85
C ILE A 368 5.64 3.26 3.53
N THR A 369 6.11 2.29 2.74
CA THR A 369 6.83 1.09 3.19
C THR A 369 8.17 0.94 2.48
N PRO A 370 9.09 1.90 2.66
CA PRO A 370 10.44 1.79 2.09
C PRO A 370 11.17 0.55 2.65
N PRO A 371 12.32 0.15 2.07
CA PRO A 371 13.11 -0.98 2.57
C PRO A 371 13.42 -0.92 4.08
N HIS A 372 13.53 0.29 4.65
CA HIS A 372 13.64 0.51 6.09
C HIS A 372 12.54 -0.20 6.89
N GLN A 373 11.27 -0.09 6.47
CA GLN A 373 10.13 -0.70 7.15
C GLN A 373 9.91 -2.17 6.76
N ALA A 374 10.23 -2.52 5.51
CA ALA A 374 10.03 -3.88 5.00
C ALA A 374 11.11 -4.86 5.48
N LEU A 375 12.35 -4.40 5.69
CA LEU A 375 13.51 -5.23 6.04
C LEU A 375 14.04 -4.96 7.46
N GLY A 376 13.71 -3.82 8.07
CA GLY A 376 14.30 -3.41 9.35
C GLY A 376 14.01 -4.30 10.56
N TRP A 377 12.99 -5.14 10.47
CA TRP A 377 12.64 -6.12 11.50
C TRP A 377 13.60 -7.33 11.51
N ILE A 378 14.25 -7.64 10.38
CA ILE A 378 15.12 -8.81 10.23
C ILE A 378 16.25 -8.79 11.27
N PRO A 379 17.06 -7.71 11.40
CA PRO A 379 18.12 -7.64 12.41
C PRO A 379 17.60 -7.53 13.86
N VAL A 380 16.31 -7.23 14.06
CA VAL A 380 15.68 -7.22 15.40
C VAL A 380 15.31 -8.65 15.82
N VAL A 381 14.78 -9.45 14.90
CA VAL A 381 14.39 -10.85 15.14
C VAL A 381 15.57 -11.81 15.10
N TYR A 382 16.56 -11.55 14.24
CA TYR A 382 17.76 -12.37 14.08
C TYR A 382 19.00 -11.53 14.35
N ALA A 383 19.78 -11.89 15.36
CA ALA A 383 20.93 -11.08 15.79
C ALA A 383 22.10 -11.12 14.78
N SER A 384 22.16 -12.16 13.94
CA SER A 384 23.17 -12.33 12.89
C SER A 384 22.65 -13.26 11.79
N THR A 385 23.40 -13.35 10.69
CA THR A 385 23.13 -14.34 9.64
C THR A 385 23.16 -15.77 10.19
N ASP A 386 24.12 -16.09 11.07
CA ASP A 386 24.21 -17.41 11.69
C ASP A 386 22.98 -17.72 12.56
N ASP A 387 22.42 -16.71 13.24
CA ASP A 387 21.19 -16.86 14.04
C ASP A 387 19.95 -17.10 13.14
N LEU A 388 19.86 -16.41 12.00
CA LEU A 388 18.82 -16.66 10.98
C LEU A 388 18.92 -18.08 10.41
N VAL A 389 20.14 -18.53 10.09
CA VAL A 389 20.41 -19.89 9.60
C VAL A 389 20.07 -20.92 10.67
N ALA A 390 20.42 -20.67 11.94
CA ALA A 390 20.13 -21.56 13.07
C ALA A 390 18.62 -21.67 13.33
N ALA A 391 17.84 -20.61 13.06
CA ALA A 391 16.39 -20.66 13.09
C ALA A 391 15.77 -21.43 11.90
N GLY A 392 16.58 -21.87 10.93
CA GLY A 392 16.12 -22.58 9.74
C GLY A 392 15.36 -21.70 8.74
N GLN A 393 15.45 -20.37 8.89
CA GLN A 393 14.67 -19.43 8.11
C GLN A 393 15.33 -19.13 6.75
N ARG A 394 14.50 -18.92 5.73
CA ARG A 394 14.88 -18.54 4.36
C ARG A 394 14.18 -17.23 4.02
N ILE A 395 14.94 -16.14 3.92
CA ILE A 395 14.40 -14.83 3.53
C ILE A 395 15.01 -14.42 2.20
N VAL A 396 14.15 -14.11 1.23
CA VAL A 396 14.54 -13.55 -0.05
C VAL A 396 13.95 -12.16 -0.17
N TYR A 397 14.73 -11.15 -0.51
CA TYR A 397 14.21 -9.81 -0.77
C TYR A 397 14.53 -9.33 -2.17
N LEU A 398 13.64 -8.52 -2.72
CA LEU A 398 13.80 -7.82 -3.99
C LEU A 398 13.55 -6.32 -3.75
N THR A 399 14.41 -5.46 -4.30
CA THR A 399 14.21 -4.01 -4.24
C THR A 399 14.08 -3.39 -5.62
N ASN A 400 13.10 -2.48 -5.77
CA ASN A 400 12.99 -1.63 -6.95
C ASN A 400 13.43 -0.19 -6.62
N PRO A 401 14.23 0.50 -7.45
CA PRO A 401 14.74 1.83 -7.12
C PRO A 401 13.73 2.98 -7.26
N HIS A 402 12.62 2.82 -7.99
CA HIS A 402 11.82 3.95 -8.47
C HIS A 402 10.30 3.82 -8.26
N VAL A 403 9.79 2.59 -8.13
CA VAL A 403 8.35 2.35 -8.07
C VAL A 403 7.76 2.91 -6.76
N GLY A 404 6.69 3.70 -6.88
CA GLY A 404 5.93 4.15 -5.70
C GLY A 404 5.07 3.03 -5.11
N HIS A 405 4.58 3.21 -3.88
CA HIS A 405 3.81 2.21 -3.13
C HIS A 405 2.72 1.51 -3.96
N LEU A 406 1.80 2.27 -4.57
CA LEU A 406 0.73 1.70 -5.39
C LEU A 406 1.27 0.95 -6.60
N GLY A 407 2.35 1.45 -7.21
CA GLY A 407 2.96 0.84 -8.38
C GLY A 407 3.51 -0.56 -8.12
N ILE A 408 3.79 -0.92 -6.86
CA ILE A 408 4.15 -2.29 -6.46
C ILE A 408 3.03 -3.27 -6.83
N PHE A 409 1.77 -2.85 -6.69
CA PHE A 409 0.59 -3.72 -6.86
C PHE A 409 -0.11 -3.52 -8.22
N VAL A 410 -0.23 -2.28 -8.70
CA VAL A 410 -1.08 -1.94 -9.86
C VAL A 410 -0.33 -1.69 -11.16
N SER A 411 1.01 -1.61 -11.11
CA SER A 411 1.77 -1.38 -12.33
C SER A 411 1.88 -2.66 -13.14
N ALA A 412 1.33 -2.63 -14.35
CA ALA A 412 1.45 -3.74 -15.29
C ALA A 412 2.92 -4.08 -15.62
N SER A 413 3.82 -3.10 -15.61
CA SER A 413 5.26 -3.36 -15.80
C SER A 413 5.86 -4.14 -14.64
N VAL A 414 5.42 -3.84 -13.41
CA VAL A 414 5.90 -4.52 -12.19
C VAL A 414 5.29 -5.91 -12.07
N ALA A 415 4.02 -6.06 -12.43
CA ALA A 415 3.36 -7.36 -12.55
C ALA A 415 4.13 -8.28 -13.50
N ARG A 416 4.35 -7.85 -14.75
CA ARG A 416 5.00 -8.66 -15.78
C ARG A 416 6.48 -8.96 -15.52
N HIS A 417 7.13 -8.23 -14.62
CA HIS A 417 8.56 -8.36 -14.36
C HIS A 417 8.83 -8.91 -12.96
N GLU A 418 8.64 -8.13 -11.89
CA GLU A 418 8.93 -8.54 -10.52
C GLU A 418 8.03 -9.66 -10.02
N HIS A 419 6.70 -9.50 -10.05
CA HIS A 419 5.76 -10.51 -9.53
C HIS A 419 5.86 -11.82 -10.31
N ARG A 420 5.95 -11.71 -11.63
CA ARG A 420 6.18 -12.85 -12.50
C ARG A 420 7.49 -13.59 -12.15
N ALA A 421 8.58 -12.86 -11.90
CA ALA A 421 9.85 -13.48 -11.54
C ALA A 421 9.77 -14.22 -10.19
N ILE A 422 9.04 -13.67 -9.21
CA ILE A 422 8.81 -14.33 -7.92
C ILE A 422 8.06 -15.64 -8.14
N LEU A 423 6.95 -15.62 -8.89
CA LEU A 423 6.13 -16.80 -9.19
C LEU A 423 6.91 -17.88 -9.96
N GLN A 424 7.71 -17.50 -10.95
CA GLN A 424 8.57 -18.43 -11.70
C GLN A 424 9.70 -19.05 -10.86
N SER A 425 9.99 -18.48 -9.68
CA SER A 425 11.12 -18.86 -8.85
C SER A 425 10.74 -19.58 -7.56
N LEU A 426 9.46 -19.88 -7.33
CA LEU A 426 8.99 -20.48 -6.06
C LEU A 426 9.76 -21.75 -5.70
N GLU A 427 9.90 -22.70 -6.63
CA GLU A 427 10.66 -23.94 -6.42
C GLU A 427 12.15 -23.67 -6.13
N ALA A 428 12.75 -22.71 -6.84
CA ALA A 428 14.15 -22.35 -6.66
C ALA A 428 14.39 -21.71 -5.30
N ILE A 429 13.48 -20.85 -4.82
CA ILE A 429 13.56 -20.22 -3.51
C ILE A 429 13.33 -21.27 -2.40
N GLU A 430 12.40 -22.22 -2.59
CA GLU A 430 12.18 -23.29 -1.61
C GLU A 430 13.42 -24.17 -1.41
N ALA A 431 14.17 -24.41 -2.49
CA ALA A 431 15.40 -25.20 -2.51
C ALA A 431 16.63 -24.48 -1.95
N LEU A 432 16.57 -23.16 -1.70
CA LEU A 432 17.67 -22.43 -1.07
C LEU A 432 17.90 -22.94 0.36
N PRO A 433 19.17 -23.06 0.81
CA PRO A 433 19.44 -23.31 2.21
C PRO A 433 18.95 -22.11 3.06
N PRO A 434 18.72 -22.31 4.36
CA PRO A 434 18.48 -21.20 5.29
C PRO A 434 19.52 -20.10 5.14
N GLY A 435 19.07 -18.85 5.17
CA GLY A 435 19.88 -17.69 4.84
C GLY A 435 19.08 -16.49 4.37
N LEU A 436 19.76 -15.35 4.23
CA LEU A 436 19.25 -14.12 3.65
C LEU A 436 19.78 -13.98 2.22
N TYR A 437 18.90 -13.70 1.26
CA TYR A 437 19.26 -13.58 -0.15
C TYR A 437 18.63 -12.34 -0.79
N GLU A 438 19.39 -11.67 -1.64
CA GLU A 438 18.85 -10.69 -2.58
C GLU A 438 18.53 -11.34 -3.91
N MET A 439 17.29 -11.20 -4.34
CA MET A 439 16.84 -11.59 -5.67
C MET A 439 17.14 -10.46 -6.64
N THR A 440 18.12 -10.65 -7.52
CA THR A 440 18.46 -9.70 -8.58
C THR A 440 17.90 -10.17 -9.93
N LEU A 441 17.37 -9.21 -10.69
CA LEU A 441 16.80 -9.42 -12.02
C LEU A 441 17.73 -8.81 -13.09
N PRO A 442 18.77 -9.53 -13.55
CA PRO A 442 19.67 -9.04 -14.58
C PRO A 442 18.99 -9.00 -15.96
N GLY A 443 18.66 -7.80 -16.46
CA GLY A 443 18.10 -7.62 -17.80
C GLY A 443 17.28 -6.33 -17.93
N SER A 444 17.09 -5.83 -19.15
CA SER A 444 16.26 -4.64 -19.39
C SER A 444 14.77 -5.00 -19.33
N THR A 445 14.00 -4.16 -18.64
CA THR A 445 12.54 -4.19 -18.46
C THR A 445 11.71 -3.99 -19.74
N SER A 446 12.37 -3.90 -20.91
CA SER A 446 11.72 -3.64 -22.20
C SER A 446 11.59 -4.94 -23.01
N GLU A 447 10.34 -5.35 -23.26
CA GLU A 447 9.94 -6.31 -24.31
C GLU A 447 10.41 -7.77 -24.18
N LEU A 448 10.21 -8.40 -23.02
CA LEU A 448 10.21 -9.87 -22.97
C LEU A 448 8.79 -10.39 -23.32
N PRO A 449 8.64 -11.28 -24.32
CA PRO A 449 7.37 -11.93 -24.61
C PRO A 449 6.87 -12.73 -23.40
N ASP A 450 5.55 -12.90 -23.31
CA ASP A 450 4.86 -13.54 -22.19
C ASP A 450 5.20 -15.03 -21.93
N GLU A 451 6.20 -15.61 -22.59
CA GLU A 451 6.55 -17.03 -22.49
C GLU A 451 8.00 -17.28 -22.05
N LYS A 452 8.83 -16.23 -21.90
CA LYS A 452 10.23 -16.42 -21.51
C LYS A 452 10.42 -16.40 -19.99
N LYS A 453 11.16 -17.38 -19.49
CA LYS A 453 11.63 -17.44 -18.10
C LYS A 453 12.52 -16.23 -17.81
N ILE A 454 12.17 -15.44 -16.79
CA ILE A 454 12.96 -14.31 -16.34
C ILE A 454 14.23 -14.88 -15.67
N GLN A 455 15.39 -14.33 -16.04
CA GLN A 455 16.63 -14.72 -15.39
C GLN A 455 16.68 -14.11 -14.00
N VAL A 456 16.83 -14.96 -13.00
CA VAL A 456 16.91 -14.57 -11.59
C VAL A 456 18.22 -15.07 -11.02
N LYS A 457 18.87 -14.24 -10.20
CA LYS A 457 20.01 -14.64 -9.38
C LYS A 457 19.70 -14.38 -7.91
N PHE A 458 20.13 -15.31 -7.07
CA PHE A 458 20.03 -15.17 -5.61
C PHE A 458 21.43 -14.92 -5.07
N GLU A 459 21.67 -13.70 -4.60
CA GLU A 459 22.94 -13.30 -3.99
C GLU A 459 22.83 -13.43 -2.47
N PRO A 460 23.67 -14.26 -1.81
CA PRO A 460 23.70 -14.31 -0.35
C PRO A 460 24.04 -12.93 0.24
N ARG A 461 23.30 -12.54 1.26
CA ARG A 461 23.49 -11.28 2.00
C ARG A 461 23.60 -11.58 3.47
N ARG A 462 24.07 -10.60 4.24
CA ARG A 462 24.21 -10.76 5.70
C ARG A 462 23.18 -9.90 6.40
N VAL A 463 22.57 -10.46 7.44
CA VAL A 463 21.65 -9.74 8.33
C VAL A 463 22.35 -8.52 8.94
N GLU A 464 23.64 -8.65 9.26
CA GLU A 464 24.48 -7.60 9.82
C GLU A 464 24.69 -6.39 8.89
N ASP A 465 24.47 -6.58 7.58
CA ASP A 465 24.60 -5.51 6.58
C ASP A 465 23.30 -4.67 6.50
N ILE A 466 22.18 -5.15 7.07
CA ILE A 466 20.93 -4.41 7.19
C ILE A 466 21.04 -3.41 8.36
N GLN A 467 21.45 -2.18 8.05
CA GLN A 467 21.62 -1.13 9.04
C GLN A 467 20.69 0.05 8.79
N PHE A 468 19.59 0.10 9.54
CA PHE A 468 18.66 1.23 9.54
C PHE A 468 18.65 1.86 10.93
N SER A 469 19.30 3.03 11.06
CA SER A 469 19.26 3.79 12.30
C SER A 469 17.99 4.65 12.35
N TYR A 470 17.30 4.62 13.49
CA TYR A 470 16.13 5.45 13.76
C TYR A 470 16.06 5.82 15.25
N PRO A 471 15.36 6.90 15.62
CA PRO A 471 15.30 7.41 17.00
C PRO A 471 14.42 6.54 17.92
N ARG A 472 14.90 5.33 18.26
CA ARG A 472 14.14 4.33 19.04
C ARG A 472 13.69 4.88 20.40
N ALA A 473 14.54 5.60 21.12
CA ALA A 473 14.21 6.14 22.44
C ALA A 473 13.04 7.15 22.40
N GLU A 474 12.91 7.90 21.32
CA GLU A 474 11.84 8.85 21.09
C GLU A 474 10.52 8.13 20.79
N PHE A 475 10.55 7.06 19.98
CA PHE A 475 9.37 6.23 19.74
C PHE A 475 8.91 5.48 21.00
N GLU A 476 9.84 5.06 21.86
CA GLU A 476 9.50 4.49 23.16
C GLU A 476 8.71 5.49 24.05
N ARG A 477 9.07 6.77 23.99
CA ARG A 477 8.33 7.84 24.70
C ARG A 477 6.95 8.03 24.08
N VAL A 478 6.83 7.98 22.76
CA VAL A 478 5.54 8.03 22.05
C VAL A 478 4.64 6.87 22.48
N ARG A 479 5.19 5.65 22.54
CA ARG A 479 4.49 4.46 23.04
C ARG A 479 3.97 4.67 24.45
N ALA A 480 4.79 5.16 25.37
CA ALA A 480 4.38 5.41 26.74
C ALA A 480 3.27 6.49 26.86
N VAL A 481 3.35 7.56 26.07
CA VAL A 481 2.29 8.58 25.99
C VAL A 481 0.99 7.99 25.45
N SER A 482 1.08 7.18 24.39
CA SER A 482 -0.08 6.50 23.80
C SER A 482 -0.77 5.60 24.80
N GLU A 483 -0.02 4.73 25.49
CA GLU A 483 -0.58 3.83 26.50
C GLU A 483 -1.23 4.58 27.66
N PHE A 484 -0.63 5.69 28.10
CA PHE A 484 -1.21 6.52 29.16
C PHE A 484 -2.52 7.17 28.71
N ASN A 485 -2.53 7.80 27.53
CA ASN A 485 -3.71 8.47 26.98
C ASN A 485 -4.85 7.48 26.70
N GLU A 486 -4.53 6.32 26.14
CA GLU A 486 -5.51 5.27 25.87
C GLU A 486 -6.14 4.76 27.16
N LYS A 487 -5.34 4.45 28.19
CA LYS A 487 -5.84 4.03 29.51
C LYS A 487 -6.74 5.09 30.14
N LEU A 488 -6.43 6.38 29.95
CA LEU A 488 -7.25 7.48 30.44
C LEU A 488 -8.57 7.57 29.69
N TYR A 489 -8.52 7.54 28.35
CA TYR A 489 -9.68 7.59 27.47
C TYR A 489 -10.63 6.42 27.71
N GLU A 490 -10.11 5.19 27.69
CA GLU A 490 -10.86 3.95 27.85
C GLU A 490 -11.60 3.89 29.19
N ARG A 491 -10.99 4.41 30.27
CA ARG A 491 -11.58 4.38 31.61
C ARG A 491 -12.55 5.52 31.88
N LEU A 492 -12.31 6.71 31.33
CA LEU A 492 -13.07 7.91 31.70
C LEU A 492 -14.12 8.32 30.66
N LEU A 493 -13.79 8.26 29.37
CA LEU A 493 -14.62 8.85 28.31
C LEU A 493 -15.31 7.80 27.45
N SER A 494 -14.60 6.72 27.08
CA SER A 494 -15.14 5.67 26.21
C SER A 494 -16.48 5.09 26.71
N PRO A 495 -16.68 4.77 28.00
CA PRO A 495 -17.95 4.18 28.45
C PRO A 495 -19.14 5.13 28.26
N TYR A 496 -18.94 6.42 28.50
CA TYR A 496 -19.96 7.44 28.29
C TYR A 496 -20.27 7.61 26.79
N LEU A 497 -19.23 7.74 25.96
CA LEU A 497 -19.39 7.88 24.51
C LEU A 497 -20.11 6.67 23.90
N ARG A 498 -19.69 5.45 24.24
CA ARG A 498 -20.34 4.21 23.80
C ARG A 498 -21.81 4.14 24.22
N SER A 499 -22.17 4.67 25.40
CA SER A 499 -23.57 4.71 25.86
C SER A 499 -24.44 5.75 25.14
N THR A 500 -23.82 6.76 24.51
CA THR A 500 -24.52 7.86 23.83
C THR A 500 -24.41 7.80 22.30
N ALA A 501 -23.50 6.98 21.77
CA ALA A 501 -23.31 6.76 20.35
C ALA A 501 -24.57 6.14 19.73
N THR A 502 -24.93 6.61 18.54
CA THR A 502 -26.11 6.14 17.80
C THR A 502 -25.76 5.85 16.36
N THR A 503 -26.52 4.96 15.72
CA THR A 503 -26.38 4.70 14.29
C THR A 503 -26.52 5.97 13.45
N TRP A 504 -27.44 6.87 13.82
CA TRP A 504 -27.63 8.13 13.09
C TRP A 504 -26.42 9.07 13.20
N GLY A 505 -25.85 9.20 14.40
CA GLY A 505 -24.62 9.98 14.60
C GLY A 505 -23.42 9.41 13.85
N ALA A 506 -23.31 8.08 13.76
CA ALA A 506 -22.27 7.41 12.98
C ALA A 506 -22.43 7.65 11.47
N GLU A 507 -23.65 7.55 10.94
CA GLU A 507 -23.91 7.85 9.52
C GLU A 507 -23.70 9.33 9.20
N TRP A 508 -24.04 10.24 10.11
CA TRP A 508 -23.73 11.66 9.93
C TRP A 508 -22.23 11.92 9.84
N GLN A 509 -21.42 11.29 10.69
CA GLN A 509 -19.95 11.38 10.60
C GLN A 509 -19.40 10.82 9.29
N LYS A 510 -19.91 9.67 8.84
CA LYS A 510 -19.56 9.09 7.52
C LYS A 510 -19.76 10.13 6.42
N TRP A 511 -20.95 10.72 6.33
CA TRP A 511 -21.30 11.67 5.27
C TRP A 511 -20.70 13.07 5.45
N ALA A 512 -20.34 13.47 6.67
CA ALA A 512 -19.62 14.72 6.93
C ALA A 512 -18.14 14.65 6.56
N HIS A 513 -17.60 13.45 6.35
CA HIS A 513 -16.17 13.26 6.08
C HIS A 513 -15.74 13.99 4.78
N PRO A 514 -14.64 14.79 4.78
CA PRO A 514 -14.21 15.58 3.63
C PRO A 514 -14.00 14.77 2.36
N MET A 515 -13.41 13.56 2.48
CA MET A 515 -13.19 12.65 1.33
C MET A 515 -14.47 12.26 0.59
N ARG A 516 -15.61 12.18 1.29
CA ARG A 516 -16.90 11.91 0.66
C ARG A 516 -17.44 13.16 -0.03
N TRP A 517 -17.33 14.33 0.60
CA TRP A 517 -17.76 15.59 0.01
C TRP A 517 -17.00 15.95 -1.27
N THR A 518 -15.68 15.74 -1.32
CA THR A 518 -14.87 16.03 -2.52
C THR A 518 -15.24 15.15 -3.72
N CYS A 519 -15.91 14.02 -3.49
CA CYS A 519 -16.44 13.13 -4.51
C CYS A 519 -17.93 13.41 -4.77
N TYR A 520 -18.80 13.13 -3.79
CA TYR A 520 -20.26 13.06 -3.97
C TYR A 520 -20.94 14.41 -4.22
N ALA A 521 -20.32 15.53 -3.82
CA ALA A 521 -20.86 16.85 -4.11
C ALA A 521 -20.98 17.13 -5.62
N TRP A 522 -20.23 16.40 -6.46
CA TRP A 522 -20.30 16.46 -7.91
C TRP A 522 -21.38 15.56 -8.52
N SER A 523 -22.25 14.92 -7.73
CA SER A 523 -23.35 14.13 -8.30
C SER A 523 -24.58 15.00 -8.57
N GLU A 524 -25.41 14.55 -9.51
CA GLU A 524 -26.68 15.21 -9.84
C GLU A 524 -27.70 15.17 -8.69
N ARG A 525 -27.52 14.25 -7.73
CA ARG A 525 -28.36 14.16 -6.53
C ARG A 525 -28.14 15.34 -5.58
N PHE A 526 -26.90 15.82 -5.46
CA PHE A 526 -26.56 16.98 -4.64
C PHE A 526 -26.58 18.29 -5.45
N GLN A 527 -26.23 18.23 -6.74
CA GLN A 527 -26.16 19.37 -7.64
C GLN A 527 -26.90 19.10 -8.96
N PRO A 528 -28.24 19.28 -9.01
CA PRO A 528 -29.07 18.89 -10.16
C PRO A 528 -28.68 19.53 -11.50
N TRP A 529 -28.07 20.71 -11.47
CA TRP A 529 -27.61 21.44 -12.67
C TRP A 529 -26.53 20.68 -13.45
N LEU A 530 -25.81 19.74 -12.82
CA LEU A 530 -24.82 18.90 -13.49
C LEU A 530 -25.41 18.00 -14.57
N SER A 531 -26.72 17.72 -14.53
CA SER A 531 -27.42 16.98 -15.59
C SER A 531 -27.40 17.73 -16.91
N LEU A 532 -27.38 19.07 -16.87
CA LEU A 532 -27.24 19.91 -18.06
C LEU A 532 -25.81 19.82 -18.63
N VAL A 533 -24.81 19.73 -17.75
CA VAL A 533 -23.41 19.56 -18.17
C VAL A 533 -23.22 18.26 -18.93
N ALA A 534 -23.88 17.17 -18.54
CA ALA A 534 -23.81 15.91 -19.27
C ALA A 534 -24.26 16.05 -20.74
N GLY A 535 -25.35 16.79 -20.98
CA GLY A 535 -25.82 17.09 -22.33
C GLY A 535 -24.82 17.92 -23.12
N ILE A 536 -24.34 19.04 -22.54
CA ILE A 536 -23.37 19.93 -23.18
C ILE A 536 -22.04 19.20 -23.45
N ALA A 537 -21.60 18.33 -22.54
CA ALA A 537 -20.36 17.56 -22.69
C ALA A 537 -20.42 16.62 -23.89
N ASN A 538 -21.58 16.03 -24.20
CA ASN A 538 -21.74 15.21 -25.42
C ASN A 538 -21.58 16.05 -26.69
N ASP A 539 -22.19 17.24 -26.73
CA ASP A 539 -22.05 18.15 -27.87
C ASP A 539 -20.59 18.61 -28.02
N VAL A 540 -19.93 18.98 -26.91
CA VAL A 540 -18.51 19.37 -26.89
C VAL A 540 -17.59 18.26 -27.39
N ARG A 541 -17.84 16.99 -27.02
CA ARG A 541 -17.05 15.85 -27.55
C ARG A 541 -17.14 15.75 -29.08
N THR A 542 -18.29 16.08 -29.67
CA THR A 542 -18.48 16.04 -31.13
C THR A 542 -17.98 17.27 -31.87
N THR A 543 -17.85 18.41 -31.16
CA THR A 543 -17.47 19.73 -31.72
C THR A 543 -16.14 20.23 -31.16
N ARG A 544 -15.27 19.29 -30.79
CA ARG A 544 -14.00 19.59 -30.13
C ARG A 544 -13.10 20.45 -31.02
N GLU A 545 -12.64 21.58 -30.49
CA GLU A 545 -11.67 22.50 -31.10
C GLU A 545 -10.44 22.61 -30.19
N GLU A 546 -9.39 21.87 -30.53
CA GLU A 546 -8.14 21.87 -29.78
C GLU A 546 -7.24 23.04 -30.20
N ALA A 547 -6.69 23.74 -29.21
CA ALA A 547 -5.63 24.70 -29.46
C ALA A 547 -4.39 23.98 -30.02
N THR A 548 -3.70 24.61 -30.97
CA THR A 548 -2.51 24.02 -31.58
C THR A 548 -1.40 23.77 -30.55
N ALA A 549 -0.54 22.77 -30.81
CA ALA A 549 0.54 22.40 -29.89
C ALA A 549 1.55 23.53 -29.63
N ASP A 550 1.69 24.47 -30.57
CA ASP A 550 2.53 25.66 -30.48
C ASP A 550 1.81 26.89 -29.88
N ASN A 551 0.57 26.73 -29.41
CA ASN A 551 -0.19 27.81 -28.78
C ASN A 551 0.49 28.30 -27.48
N MET A 552 0.78 29.60 -27.41
CA MET A 552 1.51 30.19 -26.27
C MET A 552 0.74 30.11 -24.95
N TRP A 553 -0.59 30.20 -24.98
CA TRP A 553 -1.43 30.19 -23.78
C TRP A 553 -1.55 28.79 -23.20
N ARG A 554 -1.58 27.77 -24.07
CA ARG A 554 -1.50 26.36 -23.66
C ARG A 554 -0.17 26.06 -22.96
N SER A 555 0.93 26.54 -23.55
CA SER A 555 2.27 26.42 -22.95
C SER A 555 2.37 27.14 -21.60
N PHE A 556 1.76 28.33 -21.51
CA PHE A 556 1.69 29.09 -20.25
C PHE A 556 0.87 28.38 -19.17
N GLU A 557 -0.30 27.81 -19.51
CA GLU A 557 -1.11 27.00 -18.59
C GLU A 557 -0.31 25.82 -18.02
N GLN A 558 0.41 25.09 -18.88
CA GLN A 558 1.27 23.98 -18.46
C GLN A 558 2.38 24.45 -17.53
N ALA A 559 3.03 25.58 -17.84
CA ALA A 559 4.05 26.17 -16.97
C ALA A 559 3.50 26.57 -15.60
N VAL A 560 2.31 27.18 -15.56
CA VAL A 560 1.61 27.51 -14.30
C VAL A 560 1.28 26.25 -13.51
N SER A 561 0.80 25.20 -14.16
CA SER A 561 0.50 23.93 -13.49
C SER A 561 1.74 23.28 -12.90
N MET A 562 2.87 23.25 -13.63
CA MET A 562 4.15 22.78 -13.11
C MET A 562 4.62 23.62 -11.92
N MET A 563 4.49 24.95 -11.99
CA MET A 563 4.81 25.83 -10.86
C MET A 563 3.93 25.53 -9.63
N MET A 564 2.63 25.25 -9.82
CA MET A 564 1.74 24.88 -8.72
C MET A 564 2.14 23.55 -8.09
N THR A 565 2.48 22.54 -8.89
CA THR A 565 3.06 21.28 -8.40
C THR A 565 4.30 21.55 -7.54
N ASP A 566 5.25 22.35 -8.05
CA ASP A 566 6.49 22.69 -7.34
C ASP A 566 6.21 23.41 -6.02
N VAL A 567 5.29 24.38 -6.00
CA VAL A 567 4.89 25.11 -4.78
C VAL A 567 4.30 24.16 -3.73
N ILE A 568 3.42 23.25 -4.14
CA ILE A 568 2.83 22.26 -3.22
C ILE A 568 3.92 21.31 -2.70
N GLN A 569 4.83 20.85 -3.58
CA GLN A 569 5.94 19.96 -3.21
C GLN A 569 6.92 20.64 -2.23
N VAL A 570 7.24 21.92 -2.44
CA VAL A 570 8.07 22.70 -1.52
C VAL A 570 7.35 22.87 -0.18
N GLY A 571 6.06 23.21 -0.19
CA GLY A 571 5.23 23.31 1.01
C GLY A 571 5.17 21.99 1.79
N ARG A 572 4.98 20.86 1.10
CA ARG A 572 5.05 19.51 1.68
C ARG A 572 6.41 19.25 2.32
N SER A 573 7.50 19.51 1.61
CA SER A 573 8.85 19.26 2.11
C SER A 573 9.15 20.09 3.36
N ALA A 574 8.72 21.37 3.38
CA ALA A 574 8.83 22.24 4.54
C ALA A 574 7.99 21.74 5.74
N ARG A 575 6.75 21.29 5.48
CA ARG A 575 5.90 20.64 6.50
C ARG A 575 6.57 19.40 7.07
N ASP A 576 7.06 18.50 6.23
CA ASP A 576 7.67 17.24 6.65
C ASP A 576 8.91 17.49 7.52
N SER A 577 9.77 18.44 7.14
CA SER A 577 10.90 18.88 7.96
C SER A 577 10.48 19.52 9.29
N ALA A 578 9.44 20.35 9.29
CA ALA A 578 8.91 20.96 10.52
C ALA A 578 8.32 19.92 11.47
N VAL A 579 7.62 18.92 10.94
CA VAL A 579 7.07 17.78 11.69
C VAL A 579 8.20 16.98 12.34
N GLU A 580 9.29 16.69 11.61
CA GLU A 580 10.45 15.99 12.17
C GLU A 580 11.13 16.80 13.29
N ALA A 581 11.34 18.10 13.07
CA ALA A 581 11.92 18.97 14.09
C ALA A 581 11.02 19.06 15.34
N ALA A 582 9.71 19.18 15.16
CA ALA A 582 8.74 19.18 16.25
C ALA A 582 8.75 17.85 17.01
N PHE A 583 8.85 16.72 16.31
CA PHE A 583 8.91 15.40 16.92
C PHE A 583 10.12 15.28 17.86
N LEU A 584 11.31 15.69 17.40
CA LEU A 584 12.50 15.71 18.23
C LEU A 584 12.42 16.72 19.38
N TRP A 585 11.69 17.83 19.20
CA TRP A 585 11.47 18.79 20.28
C TRP A 585 10.58 18.22 21.40
N PHE A 586 9.47 17.58 21.03
CA PHE A 586 8.55 16.96 22.00
C PHE A 586 9.13 15.72 22.66
N TYR A 587 9.76 14.84 21.87
CA TYR A 587 10.14 13.51 22.31
C TYR A 587 11.63 13.31 22.45
N GLY A 588 12.51 14.21 22.00
CA GLY A 588 13.97 14.04 22.05
C GLY A 588 14.59 14.28 23.43
N GLN A 589 13.94 15.09 24.28
CA GLN A 589 14.42 15.32 25.65
C GLN A 589 14.08 14.14 26.57
N PRO A 590 15.03 13.66 27.41
CA PRO A 590 14.75 12.60 28.38
C PRO A 590 13.74 13.09 29.42
N TRP A 591 12.60 12.40 29.50
CA TRP A 591 11.56 12.73 30.49
C TRP A 591 11.91 12.10 31.85
N PRO A 592 11.86 12.87 32.95
CA PRO A 592 12.36 12.42 34.25
C PRO A 592 11.56 11.26 34.90
N TYR A 593 10.47 10.80 34.28
CA TYR A 593 9.53 9.83 34.87
C TYR A 593 9.30 8.56 34.03
N LEU A 594 10.02 8.35 32.93
CA LEU A 594 9.96 7.09 32.18
C LEU A 594 11.15 6.20 32.58
N PRO A 595 10.93 5.08 33.30
CA PRO A 595 12.01 4.13 33.54
C PRO A 595 12.50 3.59 32.20
N ALA A 596 13.82 3.59 31.99
CA ALA A 596 14.42 2.94 30.83
C ALA A 596 14.07 1.45 30.90
N GLN A 597 13.28 0.96 29.93
CA GLN A 597 12.96 -0.46 29.84
C GLN A 597 14.24 -1.18 29.39
N GLN A 598 14.77 -2.05 30.26
CA GLN A 598 15.91 -2.90 29.90
C GLN A 598 15.46 -3.89 28.83
N ASP A 599 16.19 -3.97 27.72
CA ASP A 599 16.03 -5.01 26.70
C ASP A 599 16.16 -6.37 27.40
N ASN A 600 15.05 -7.10 27.50
CA ASN A 600 15.04 -8.46 28.03
C ASN A 600 15.00 -9.38 26.79
N PRO A 601 16.10 -10.06 26.43
CA PRO A 601 16.05 -11.03 25.34
C PRO A 601 15.07 -12.12 25.72
N ALA A 602 14.06 -12.32 24.88
CA ALA A 602 12.99 -13.29 25.09
C ALA A 602 13.57 -14.68 25.38
N THR A 603 13.55 -15.11 26.63
CA THR A 603 13.80 -16.50 26.99
C THR A 603 12.60 -17.32 26.57
N SER A 604 12.75 -18.12 25.51
CA SER A 604 11.72 -19.06 25.06
C SER A 604 11.40 -20.06 26.19
N ASN A 605 10.20 -20.00 26.75
CA ASN A 605 9.70 -21.06 27.61
C ASN A 605 9.31 -22.27 26.74
N ALA A 606 10.29 -23.12 26.44
CA ALA A 606 10.10 -24.42 25.82
C ALA A 606 9.54 -25.42 26.86
N ARG A 607 8.27 -25.27 27.24
CA ARG A 607 7.50 -26.28 27.97
C ARG A 607 6.01 -26.20 27.63
N CYS A 608 5.62 -26.48 26.39
CA CYS A 608 4.22 -26.75 26.10
C CYS A 608 3.94 -27.61 24.83
N CYS A 609 4.87 -28.48 24.42
CA CYS A 609 4.64 -29.38 23.27
C CYS A 609 4.86 -30.88 23.58
N LEU A 610 4.68 -31.32 24.84
CA LEU A 610 4.91 -32.74 25.20
C LEU A 610 3.73 -33.48 25.85
N GLU A 611 2.53 -32.90 25.96
CA GLU A 611 1.40 -33.58 26.62
C GLU A 611 0.17 -33.90 25.75
N VAL A 612 0.16 -33.61 24.44
CA VAL A 612 -0.98 -33.95 23.57
C VAL A 612 -0.78 -35.25 22.76
N ALA A 613 0.39 -35.91 22.84
CA ALA A 613 0.69 -37.14 22.12
C ALA A 613 0.61 -38.44 22.96
N ARG A 614 -0.10 -38.45 24.09
CA ARG A 614 -0.26 -39.65 24.96
C ARG A 614 -1.71 -39.96 25.39
N GLY A 615 -2.70 -39.55 24.60
CA GLY A 615 -4.12 -39.70 24.93
C GLY A 615 -4.94 -40.66 24.05
N PHE A 616 -4.33 -41.49 23.19
CA PHE A 616 -5.07 -42.45 22.36
C PHE A 616 -4.38 -43.83 22.31
N THR A 617 -4.33 -44.49 23.46
CA THR A 617 -4.28 -45.96 23.58
C THR A 617 -4.80 -46.31 24.97
N GLU A 618 -5.79 -47.20 25.03
CA GLU A 618 -6.47 -47.77 26.22
C GLU A 618 -7.71 -47.02 26.75
N GLN A 619 -8.86 -47.22 26.09
CA GLN A 619 -9.98 -48.07 26.56
C GLN A 619 -11.07 -48.18 25.51
#